data_AF-A0A1Q7D2M1-F1
#
_entry.id   AF-A0A1Q7D2M1-F1
#
_cell.length_a   1.000
_cell.length_b   1.000
_cell.length_c   1.000
_cell.angle_alpha   90.00
_cell.angle_beta   90.00
_cell.angle_gamma   90.00
#
_symmetry.space_group_name_H-M   'P 1'
#
loop_
_entity.id
_entity.type
_entity.pdbx_description
1 polymer ?
#
loop_
_entity_poly.entity_id
_entity_poly.type
_entity_poly.pdbx_seq_one_letter_code
_entity_poly.pdbx_strand_id
1 'polypeptide(L)'
;MDSEEKAVTEIQQQLMLWVEQTKRLLVSLPTCLSELEQLKGEAGRFYERLSKLERENHELRRNRDDLAERFGKLKELIVGPRDEGTQKVADAPSAVSTGTPEPSALHASKVRLFSGLRQPGDKPHN
;
A
#
# COMPACT_ATOMS: atom_id res chain seq x y z
N MET A 1 28.82 52.28 -31.37
CA MET A 1 28.32 52.03 -30.01
C MET A 1 29.51 51.72 -29.15
N ASP A 2 29.71 52.51 -28.11
CA ASP A 2 30.82 52.32 -27.17
C ASP A 2 30.62 51.02 -26.38
N SER A 3 31.73 50.34 -26.09
CA SER A 3 31.72 49.07 -25.36
C SER A 3 31.02 49.16 -23.99
N GLU A 4 31.08 50.33 -23.36
CA GLU A 4 30.40 50.60 -22.09
C GLU A 4 28.89 50.67 -22.24
N GLU A 5 28.39 51.27 -23.32
CA GLU A 5 26.96 51.39 -23.61
C GLU A 5 26.29 50.01 -23.81
N LYS A 6 27.04 49.09 -24.43
CA LYS A 6 26.63 47.69 -24.59
C LYS A 6 26.62 46.95 -23.25
N ALA A 7 27.62 47.15 -22.39
CA ALA A 7 27.67 46.53 -21.07
C ALA A 7 26.51 47.02 -20.17
N VAL A 8 26.21 48.33 -20.20
CA VAL A 8 25.11 48.92 -19.42
C VAL A 8 23.75 48.35 -19.85
N THR A 9 23.52 48.21 -21.16
CA THR A 9 22.25 47.64 -21.66
C THR A 9 22.10 46.16 -21.33
N GLU A 10 23.19 45.39 -21.34
CA GLU A 10 23.20 43.98 -20.97
C GLU A 10 22.91 43.78 -19.48
N ILE A 11 23.50 44.61 -18.61
CA ILE A 11 23.21 44.64 -17.17
C ILE A 11 21.73 45.01 -16.91
N GLN A 12 21.19 46.00 -17.62
CA GLN A 12 19.78 46.38 -17.48
C GLN A 12 18.82 45.24 -17.88
N GLN A 13 19.12 44.51 -18.95
CA GLN A 13 18.31 43.36 -19.37
C GLN A 13 18.35 42.23 -18.34
N GLN A 14 19.53 41.94 -17.79
CA GLN A 14 19.67 40.95 -16.71
C GLN A 14 18.88 41.37 -15.47
N LEU A 15 18.97 42.64 -15.08
CA LEU A 15 18.22 43.16 -13.94
C LEU A 15 16.71 43.03 -14.14
N MET A 16 16.19 43.38 -15.32
CA MET A 16 14.77 43.22 -15.63
C MET A 16 14.33 41.75 -15.57
N LEU A 17 15.15 40.83 -16.08
CA LEU A 17 14.86 39.40 -16.00
C LEU A 17 14.78 38.92 -14.55
N TRP A 18 15.73 39.33 -13.70
CA TRP A 18 15.77 38.99 -12.28
C TRP A 18 14.56 39.56 -11.52
N VAL A 19 14.15 40.80 -11.82
CA VAL A 19 12.96 41.41 -11.23
C VAL A 19 11.72 40.58 -11.56
N GLU A 20 11.53 40.17 -12.82
CA GLU A 20 10.35 39.40 -13.18
C GLU A 20 10.36 37.97 -12.66
N GLN A 21 11.53 37.33 -12.56
CA GLN A 21 11.64 36.04 -11.87
C GLN A 21 11.29 36.16 -10.39
N THR A 22 11.80 37.20 -9.72
CA THR A 22 11.54 37.44 -8.29
C THR A 22 10.06 37.74 -8.05
N LYS A 23 9.45 38.55 -8.92
CA LYS A 23 8.01 38.86 -8.86
C LYS A 23 7.15 37.61 -9.01
N ARG A 24 7.48 36.74 -9.97
CA ARG A 24 6.78 35.46 -10.15
C ARG A 24 6.89 34.59 -8.91
N LEU A 25 8.08 34.50 -8.31
CA LEU A 25 8.31 33.75 -7.09
C LEU A 25 7.51 34.30 -5.91
N LEU A 26 7.50 35.62 -5.72
CA LEU A 26 6.73 36.26 -4.64
C LEU A 26 5.22 36.00 -4.76
N VAL A 27 4.70 35.90 -5.99
CA VAL A 27 3.29 35.59 -6.24
C VAL A 27 2.98 34.12 -6.00
N SER A 28 3.89 33.20 -6.36
CA SER A 28 3.63 31.75 -6.25
C SER A 28 3.97 31.15 -4.88
N LEU A 29 4.88 31.76 -4.12
CA LEU A 29 5.32 31.25 -2.82
C LEU A 29 4.19 31.02 -1.81
N PRO A 30 3.25 31.97 -1.61
CA PRO A 30 2.17 31.79 -0.65
C PRO A 30 1.28 30.58 -0.96
N THR A 31 0.97 30.36 -2.24
CA THR A 31 0.21 29.20 -2.69
C THR A 31 0.98 27.91 -2.40
N CYS A 32 2.27 27.88 -2.71
CA CYS A 32 3.12 26.72 -2.43
C CYS A 32 3.20 26.40 -0.93
N LEU A 33 3.31 27.41 -0.07
CA LEU A 33 3.30 27.25 1.38
C LEU A 33 1.95 26.73 1.89
N SER A 34 0.85 27.25 1.36
CA SER A 34 -0.50 26.78 1.72
C SER A 34 -0.73 25.32 1.34
N GLU A 35 -0.28 24.91 0.15
CA GLU A 35 -0.35 23.50 -0.30
C GLU A 35 0.49 22.60 0.61
N LEU A 36 1.68 23.05 1.02
CA LEU A 36 2.55 22.30 1.92
C LEU A 36 1.93 22.13 3.31
N GLU A 37 1.28 23.16 3.85
CA GLU A 37 0.53 23.07 5.11
C GLU A 37 -0.66 22.10 5.00
N GLN A 38 -1.39 22.14 3.89
CA GLN A 38 -2.49 21.21 3.65
C GLN A 38 -1.99 19.76 3.60
N LEU A 39 -0.92 19.50 2.84
CA LEU A 39 -0.30 18.18 2.74
C LEU A 39 0.21 17.68 4.09
N LYS A 40 0.78 18.56 4.91
CA LYS A 40 1.19 18.22 6.29
C LYS A 40 -0.02 17.81 7.13
N GLY A 41 -1.14 18.52 7.02
CA GLY A 41 -2.39 18.17 7.69
C GLY A 41 -2.97 16.83 7.21
N GLU A 42 -2.94 16.58 5.90
CA GLU A 42 -3.36 15.30 5.30
C GLU A 42 -2.51 14.14 5.79
N ALA A 43 -1.18 14.29 5.80
CA ALA A 43 -0.26 13.29 6.31
C ALA A 43 -0.54 12.94 7.78
N GLY A 44 -0.85 13.94 8.61
CA GLY A 44 -1.25 13.72 10.01
C GLY A 44 -2.52 12.87 10.13
N ARG A 45 -3.56 13.20 9.35
CA ARG A 45 -4.82 12.42 9.33
C ARG A 45 -4.62 10.99 8.85
N PHE A 46 -3.76 10.78 7.84
CA PHE A 46 -3.42 9.44 7.38
C PHE A 46 -2.70 8.63 8.46
N TYR A 47 -1.76 9.25 9.17
CA TYR A 47 -1.05 8.59 10.27
C TYR A 47 -2.02 8.17 11.38
N GLU A 48 -2.90 9.06 11.83
CA GLU A 48 -3.93 8.74 12.83
C GLU A 48 -4.85 7.60 12.37
N ARG A 49 -5.28 7.61 11.11
CA ARG A 49 -6.13 6.57 10.56
C ARG A 49 -5.40 5.23 10.50
N LEU A 50 -4.13 5.23 10.10
CA LEU A 50 -3.28 4.03 10.07
C LEU A 50 -3.12 3.45 11.47
N SER A 51 -2.75 4.28 12.46
CA SER A 51 -2.61 3.82 13.85
C SER A 51 -3.91 3.29 14.45
N LYS A 52 -5.07 3.85 14.06
CA LYS A 52 -6.38 3.32 14.46
C LYS A 52 -6.63 1.94 13.85
N LEU A 53 -6.39 1.78 12.55
CA LEU A 53 -6.54 0.50 11.85
C LEU A 53 -5.58 -0.57 12.38
N GLU A 54 -4.36 -0.20 12.74
CA GLU A 54 -3.40 -1.12 13.36
C GLU A 54 -3.91 -1.65 14.70
N ARG A 55 -4.47 -0.77 15.55
CA ARG A 55 -5.08 -1.17 16.82
C ARG A 55 -6.28 -2.10 16.61
N GLU A 56 -7.19 -1.73 15.71
CA GLU A 56 -8.36 -2.55 15.35
C GLU A 56 -7.92 -3.93 14.81
N ASN A 57 -6.86 -3.99 13.99
CA ASN A 57 -6.34 -5.26 13.47
C ASN A 57 -5.75 -6.14 14.58
N HIS A 58 -5.00 -5.55 15.52
CA HIS A 58 -4.48 -6.29 16.67
C HIS A 58 -5.60 -6.85 17.55
N GLU A 59 -6.65 -6.07 17.78
CA GLU A 59 -7.82 -6.51 18.53
C GLU A 59 -8.55 -7.67 17.83
N LEU A 60 -8.76 -7.57 16.51
CA LEU A 60 -9.37 -8.64 15.73
C LEU A 60 -8.54 -9.94 15.75
N ARG A 61 -7.20 -9.84 15.73
CA ARG A 61 -6.33 -11.02 15.85
C ARG A 61 -6.48 -11.68 17.21
N ARG A 62 -6.49 -10.89 18.30
CA ARG A 62 -6.74 -11.43 19.65
C ARG A 62 -8.10 -12.11 19.72
N ASN A 63 -9.15 -11.46 19.24
CA ASN A 63 -10.50 -12.02 19.24
C ASN A 63 -10.58 -13.33 18.44
N ARG A 64 -9.87 -13.42 17.31
CA ARG A 64 -9.76 -14.65 16.51
C ARG A 64 -9.07 -15.75 17.32
N ASP A 65 -7.97 -15.44 17.98
CA ASP A 65 -7.20 -16.42 18.75
C ASP A 65 -8.00 -16.92 19.96
N ASP A 66 -8.67 -16.02 20.68
CA ASP A 66 -9.59 -16.35 21.77
C ASP A 66 -10.74 -17.25 21.28
N LEU A 67 -11.30 -16.94 20.11
CA LEU A 67 -12.37 -17.73 19.50
C LEU A 67 -11.88 -19.12 19.11
N ALA A 68 -10.69 -19.22 18.53
CA ALA A 68 -10.06 -20.50 18.19
C ALA A 68 -9.82 -21.36 19.44
N GLU A 69 -9.35 -20.76 20.54
CA GLU A 69 -9.18 -21.46 21.82
C GLU A 69 -10.52 -21.98 22.37
N ARG A 70 -11.57 -21.15 22.36
CA ARG A 70 -12.92 -21.55 22.80
C ARG A 70 -13.49 -22.67 21.94
N PHE A 71 -13.32 -22.61 20.63
CA PHE A 71 -13.73 -23.70 19.73
C PHE A 71 -12.93 -24.97 19.97
N GLY A 72 -11.63 -24.87 20.26
CA GLY A 72 -10.80 -26.02 20.65
C GLY A 72 -11.35 -26.72 21.89
N LYS A 73 -11.59 -25.97 22.97
CA LYS A 73 -12.19 -26.49 24.21
C LYS A 73 -13.57 -27.10 23.97
N LEU A 74 -14.41 -26.44 23.17
CA LEU A 74 -15.73 -26.96 22.83
C LEU A 74 -15.63 -28.28 22.05
N LYS A 75 -14.69 -28.38 21.11
CA LYS A 75 -14.45 -29.61 20.34
C LYS A 75 -14.00 -30.75 21.26
N GLU A 76 -13.10 -30.48 22.21
CA GLU A 76 -12.69 -31.48 23.22
C GLU A 76 -13.87 -31.97 24.06
N LEU A 77 -14.78 -31.07 24.46
CA LEU A 77 -15.98 -31.43 25.21
C LEU A 77 -16.98 -32.26 24.39
N ILE A 78 -17.17 -31.93 23.11
CA ILE A 78 -18.12 -32.64 22.23
C ILE A 78 -17.58 -34.01 21.82
N VAL A 79 -16.29 -34.08 21.47
CA VAL A 79 -15.66 -35.33 21.01
C VAL A 79 -15.33 -36.24 22.21
N GLY A 80 -15.17 -35.66 23.41
CA GLY A 80 -14.66 -36.37 24.58
C GLY A 80 -13.25 -36.92 24.36
N PRO A 81 -12.59 -37.48 25.38
CA PRO A 81 -11.47 -38.38 25.13
C PRO A 81 -12.06 -39.57 24.37
N ARG A 82 -11.85 -39.62 23.06
CA ARG A 82 -12.18 -40.78 22.25
C ARG A 82 -11.28 -41.90 22.75
N ASP A 83 -11.82 -42.72 23.64
CA ASP A 83 -11.20 -43.97 24.07
C ASP A 83 -10.93 -44.74 22.78
N GLU A 84 -9.66 -44.97 22.46
CA GLU A 84 -9.22 -45.79 21.33
C GLU A 84 -9.48 -47.28 21.65
N GLY A 85 -10.74 -47.59 21.97
CA GLY A 85 -11.24 -48.93 22.20
C GLY A 85 -11.82 -49.50 20.91
N THR A 86 -10.96 -50.17 20.14
CA THR A 86 -11.32 -51.29 19.25
C THR A 86 -12.59 -51.14 18.40
N GLN A 87 -12.43 -50.68 17.16
CA GLN A 87 -13.30 -51.16 16.08
C GLN A 87 -12.44 -51.79 15.00
N LYS A 88 -12.33 -53.12 15.11
CA LYS A 88 -11.69 -54.05 14.19
C LYS A 88 -12.21 -53.78 12.77
N VAL A 89 -11.39 -53.19 11.91
CA VAL A 89 -11.67 -53.04 10.49
C VAL A 89 -11.57 -54.45 9.88
N ALA A 90 -12.71 -55.01 9.50
CA ALA A 90 -12.77 -56.24 8.73
C ALA A 90 -12.56 -55.92 7.25
N ASP A 91 -11.51 -56.55 6.71
CA ASP A 91 -11.20 -56.87 5.32
C ASP A 91 -11.28 -55.80 4.22
N ALA A 92 -10.11 -55.57 3.62
CA ALA A 92 -9.94 -55.02 2.29
C ALA A 92 -10.50 -55.96 1.21
N PRO A 93 -10.58 -55.48 -0.04
CA PRO A 93 -9.55 -55.97 -0.95
C PRO A 93 -8.81 -54.85 -1.68
N SER A 94 -7.52 -55.12 -1.88
CA SER A 94 -6.55 -54.32 -2.63
C SER A 94 -7.01 -53.90 -4.02
N ALA A 95 -6.65 -52.68 -4.40
CA ALA A 95 -6.11 -52.41 -5.73
C ALA A 95 -4.90 -51.46 -5.60
N VAL A 96 -3.75 -52.05 -5.87
CA VAL A 96 -2.47 -51.42 -6.17
C VAL A 96 -2.64 -50.33 -7.24
N SER A 97 -2.06 -49.15 -7.04
CA SER A 97 -1.10 -48.60 -8.00
C SER A 97 -0.20 -47.55 -7.35
N THR A 98 1.05 -47.96 -7.20
CA THR A 98 2.21 -47.19 -6.78
C THR A 98 2.61 -46.15 -7.83
N GLY A 99 2.95 -44.94 -7.39
CA GLY A 99 3.60 -43.92 -8.21
C GLY A 99 4.00 -42.69 -7.39
N THR A 100 5.14 -42.76 -6.71
CA THR A 100 5.84 -41.67 -6.00
C THR A 100 6.54 -40.70 -6.98
N PRO A 101 7.04 -39.53 -6.53
CA PRO A 101 6.72 -38.20 -7.03
C PRO A 101 7.76 -37.63 -8.02
N GLU A 102 7.42 -36.51 -8.69
CA GLU A 102 8.44 -35.65 -9.30
C GLU A 102 8.25 -34.19 -8.86
N PRO A 103 9.23 -33.59 -8.14
CA PRO A 103 9.27 -32.17 -7.86
C PRO A 103 10.21 -31.51 -8.87
N SER A 104 9.72 -30.58 -9.70
CA SER A 104 10.62 -29.68 -10.40
C SER A 104 9.99 -28.37 -10.85
N ALA A 105 10.73 -27.32 -10.49
CA ALA A 105 10.90 -26.06 -11.19
C ALA A 105 9.77 -25.01 -11.08
N LEU A 106 10.06 -24.04 -10.21
CA LEU A 106 10.32 -22.66 -10.62
C LEU A 106 9.37 -22.12 -11.70
N HIS A 107 8.43 -21.27 -11.30
CA HIS A 107 8.26 -20.01 -12.02
C HIS A 107 7.77 -18.93 -11.06
N ALA A 108 8.73 -18.11 -10.63
CA ALA A 108 8.46 -16.78 -10.15
C ALA A 108 7.72 -16.01 -11.25
N SER A 109 6.59 -15.38 -10.92
CA SER A 109 6.11 -14.24 -11.69
C SER A 109 5.64 -13.16 -10.73
N LYS A 110 6.41 -12.07 -10.74
CA LYS A 110 6.23 -10.87 -9.94
C LYS A 110 4.84 -10.29 -10.20
N VAL A 111 4.03 -10.15 -9.16
CA VAL A 111 2.79 -9.35 -9.19
C VAL A 111 3.19 -7.91 -9.48
N ARG A 112 2.88 -7.43 -10.70
CA ARG A 112 3.10 -6.05 -11.13
C ARG A 112 2.04 -5.17 -10.47
N LEU A 113 2.45 -4.42 -9.46
CA LEU A 113 1.69 -3.33 -8.86
C LEU A 113 1.53 -2.16 -9.86
N PHE A 114 0.42 -1.43 -9.71
CA PHE A 114 0.06 -0.14 -10.33
C PHE A 114 -0.65 -0.18 -11.70
N SER A 115 -1.99 -0.08 -11.64
CA SER A 115 -2.83 0.43 -12.73
C SER A 115 -3.63 1.62 -12.19
N GLY A 116 -3.03 2.80 -12.21
CA GLY A 116 -3.65 4.05 -11.77
C GLY A 116 -3.06 5.22 -12.55
N LEU A 117 -3.34 5.28 -13.85
CA LEU A 117 -3.08 6.47 -14.67
C LEU A 117 -4.39 6.88 -15.33
N ARG A 118 -5.05 7.84 -14.71
CA ARG A 118 -6.17 8.62 -15.25
C ARG A 118 -5.59 9.47 -16.40
N GLN A 119 -6.05 9.25 -17.63
CA GLN A 119 -5.71 10.12 -18.76
C GLN A 119 -6.50 11.44 -18.67
N PRO A 120 -5.91 12.60 -18.97
CA PRO A 120 -6.64 13.85 -19.10
C PRO A 120 -7.20 13.94 -20.52
N GLY A 121 -8.52 13.75 -20.70
CA GLY A 121 -9.09 13.77 -22.04
C GLY A 121 -10.62 13.84 -22.17
N ASP A 122 -11.39 13.44 -21.17
CA ASP A 122 -12.85 13.41 -21.33
C ASP A 122 -13.50 14.75 -20.94
N LYS A 123 -13.82 15.55 -21.96
CA LYS A 123 -14.85 16.59 -21.87
C LYS A 123 -16.23 15.91 -21.92
N PRO A 124 -17.19 16.31 -21.08
CA PRO A 124 -18.57 15.87 -21.24
C PRO A 124 -19.20 16.59 -22.44
N HIS A 125 -19.74 15.82 -23.39
CA HIS A 125 -20.72 16.33 -24.35
C HIS A 125 -22.11 16.35 -23.68
N ASN A 126 -22.83 17.45 -23.92
CA ASN A 126 -24.22 17.73 -23.53
C ASN A 126 -25.18 16.56 -23.73
#